data_AF-A0A8C8XQY3-F1
#
_entry.id   AF-A0A8C8XQY3-F1
#
_cell.length_a   1.000
_cell.length_b   1.000
_cell.length_c   1.000
_cell.angle_alpha   90.00
_cell.angle_beta   90.00
_cell.angle_gamma   90.00
#
_symmetry.space_group_name_H-M   'P 1'
#
loop_
_entity.id
_entity.type
_entity.pdbx_description
1 polymer ?
#
loop_
_entity_poly.entity_id
_entity_poly.type
_entity_poly.pdbx_seq_one_letter_code
_entity_poly.pdbx_strand_id
1 'polypeptide(L)'
;SSCLASSLCFNLDTDQPTTFLMESAGFGYSVVQYANSWVVVGAPQEIKAANQTGSLYQCDYRTGKCEPIRLKIPPEAVNMSLGLSLAASTNPSQLLACGPTVHHTCKENMYLTGFCFLLVSPSWQAQRLPAALQECPRQEQDIVFLIDGSGSISFRDFTKMLNFVKAVMSQFQRPSTQFSLMQFSDHSRVHFTFKDFIYSSNPLGLLDSVYQLQGFTYTATAIQMVTNQLFSASSGARKDASKILIVITDGQKKGDPLGYEDVIPRAEAAGIIRYAVGVGCGNTLPPLPPFTSS
;
A
#
# COMPACT_ATOMS: atom_id res chain seq x y z
N SER A 1 21.68 68.34 27.76
CA SER A 1 21.51 67.12 28.57
C SER A 1 20.32 66.36 28.03
N SER A 2 20.59 65.20 27.45
CA SER A 2 19.67 64.38 26.66
C SER A 2 18.49 63.90 27.50
N CYS A 3 17.27 64.18 27.05
CA CYS A 3 16.08 63.48 27.53
C CYS A 3 15.93 62.21 26.70
N LEU A 4 16.36 61.07 27.25
CA LEU A 4 16.03 59.76 26.71
C LEU A 4 14.57 59.49 27.08
N ALA A 5 13.66 59.71 26.13
CA ALA A 5 12.29 59.22 26.24
C ALA A 5 12.33 57.69 26.10
N SER A 6 12.07 56.99 27.21
CA SER A 6 11.83 55.55 27.21
C SER A 6 10.57 55.26 26.40
N SER A 7 10.74 54.77 25.17
CA SER A 7 9.65 54.24 24.36
C SER A 7 9.20 52.90 24.93
N LEU A 8 8.27 52.93 25.88
CA LEU A 8 7.52 51.74 26.29
C LEU A 8 6.43 51.53 25.24
N CYS A 9 6.46 50.42 24.51
CA CYS A 9 5.32 49.95 23.73
C CYS A 9 4.31 49.30 24.71
N PHE A 10 3.28 50.03 25.17
CA PHE A 10 2.39 49.57 26.26
C PHE A 10 0.89 49.42 25.91
N ASN A 11 0.52 49.20 24.64
CA ASN A 11 -0.90 49.12 24.23
C ASN A 11 -1.58 47.74 24.44
N LEU A 12 -1.00 46.84 25.25
CA LEU A 12 -1.65 45.60 25.66
C LEU A 12 -2.27 45.80 27.04
N ASP A 13 -3.57 45.56 27.16
CA ASP A 13 -4.25 45.55 28.45
C ASP A 13 -3.82 44.32 29.26
N THR A 14 -3.11 44.56 30.36
CA THR A 14 -2.65 43.52 31.29
C THR A 14 -3.50 43.41 32.54
N ASP A 15 -4.46 44.32 32.75
CA ASP A 15 -5.24 44.39 33.99
C ASP A 15 -6.46 43.46 33.95
N GLN A 16 -7.03 43.22 32.77
CA GLN A 16 -8.19 42.33 32.58
C GLN A 16 -7.97 41.25 31.51
N PRO A 17 -7.00 40.33 31.68
CA PRO A 17 -6.76 39.27 30.70
C PRO A 17 -7.86 38.19 30.74
N THR A 18 -8.36 37.79 29.56
CA THR A 18 -9.17 36.56 29.44
C THR A 18 -8.25 35.35 29.48
N THR A 19 -8.41 34.51 30.51
CA THR A 19 -7.61 33.28 30.67
C THR A 19 -8.47 32.04 30.43
N PHE A 20 -7.99 31.15 29.56
CA PHE A 20 -8.59 29.85 29.32
C PHE A 20 -7.80 28.77 30.02
N LEU A 21 -8.44 27.98 30.88
CA LEU A 21 -7.81 26.90 31.65
C LEU A 21 -8.49 25.56 31.32
N MET A 22 -7.67 24.57 31.00
CA MET A 22 -8.09 23.19 30.73
C MET A 22 -7.05 22.22 31.31
N GLU A 23 -7.49 21.08 31.84
CA GLU A 23 -6.60 20.05 32.42
C GLU A 23 -5.92 19.17 31.36
N SER A 24 -6.30 19.30 30.08
CA SER A 24 -5.75 18.54 28.97
C SER A 24 -4.24 18.72 28.86
N ALA A 25 -3.50 17.61 28.82
CA ALA A 25 -2.04 17.64 28.70
C ALA A 25 -1.60 18.38 27.42
N GLY A 26 -0.72 19.37 27.60
CA GLY A 26 -0.23 20.22 26.52
C GLY A 26 -1.24 21.25 26.01
N PHE A 27 -2.36 21.50 26.70
CA PHE A 27 -3.27 22.58 26.33
C PHE A 27 -2.55 23.93 26.29
N GLY A 28 -2.77 24.70 25.23
CA GLY A 28 -2.08 25.97 25.01
C GLY A 28 -0.76 25.85 24.25
N TYR A 29 -0.34 24.63 23.87
CA TYR A 29 0.89 24.41 23.12
C TYR A 29 0.90 25.15 21.77
N SER A 30 -0.25 25.15 21.08
CA SER A 30 -0.46 25.92 19.87
C SER A 30 -1.78 26.69 19.96
N VAL A 31 -1.79 27.89 19.41
CA VAL A 31 -2.96 28.77 19.43
C VAL A 31 -3.10 29.47 18.08
N VAL A 32 -4.34 29.63 17.60
CA VAL A 32 -4.62 30.43 16.41
C VAL A 32 -5.98 31.11 16.53
N GLN A 33 -6.06 32.36 16.09
CA GLN A 33 -7.34 33.07 15.99
C GLN A 33 -8.10 32.60 14.75
N TYR A 34 -9.39 32.31 14.91
CA TYR A 34 -10.25 31.75 13.87
C TYR A 34 -11.61 32.45 13.81
N ALA A 35 -12.06 32.74 12.58
CA ALA A 35 -13.37 33.35 12.28
C ALA A 35 -13.71 34.61 13.11
N ASN A 36 -12.69 35.39 13.49
CA ASN A 36 -12.78 36.64 14.26
C ASN A 36 -13.45 36.53 15.65
N SER A 37 -13.84 35.34 16.09
CA SER A 37 -14.52 35.15 17.37
C SER A 37 -14.06 33.96 18.20
N TRP A 38 -13.15 33.15 17.67
CA TRP A 38 -12.69 31.96 18.35
C TRP A 38 -11.18 31.96 18.44
N VAL A 39 -10.65 31.44 19.54
CA VAL A 39 -9.27 30.99 19.64
C VAL A 39 -9.30 29.48 19.58
N VAL A 40 -8.63 28.90 18.59
CA VAL A 40 -8.44 27.46 18.52
C VAL A 40 -7.14 27.13 19.24
N VAL A 41 -7.21 26.18 20.16
CA VAL A 41 -6.10 25.78 21.04
C VAL A 41 -5.81 24.29 20.83
N GLY A 42 -4.55 23.97 20.60
CA GLY A 42 -4.06 22.60 20.53
C GLY A 42 -3.63 22.06 21.89
N ALA A 43 -3.90 20.78 22.13
CA ALA A 43 -3.45 20.00 23.29
C ALA A 43 -2.79 18.69 22.83
N PRO A 44 -1.59 18.74 22.22
CA PRO A 44 -0.98 17.62 21.49
C PRO A 44 -0.63 16.39 22.35
N GLN A 45 -0.53 16.55 23.67
CA GLN A 45 -0.15 15.46 24.58
C GLN A 45 -1.37 14.80 25.25
N GLU A 46 -2.58 15.31 25.02
CA GLU A 46 -3.80 14.73 25.58
C GLU A 46 -4.05 13.35 24.98
N ILE A 47 -4.25 12.34 25.83
CA ILE A 47 -4.59 10.98 25.41
C ILE A 47 -6.12 10.85 25.36
N LYS A 48 -6.70 10.81 24.16
CA LYS A 48 -8.16 10.69 23.98
C LYS A 48 -8.64 9.24 23.98
N ALA A 49 -7.82 8.34 23.44
CA ALA A 49 -8.10 6.92 23.37
C ALA A 49 -6.77 6.14 23.25
N ALA A 50 -6.83 4.81 23.29
CA ALA A 50 -5.68 3.98 22.96
C ALA A 50 -5.16 4.35 21.56
N ASN A 51 -3.85 4.59 21.46
CA ASN A 51 -3.16 4.97 20.21
C ASN A 51 -3.62 6.31 19.61
N GLN A 52 -4.31 7.17 20.36
CA GLN A 52 -4.73 8.49 19.89
C GLN A 52 -4.28 9.59 20.86
N THR A 53 -3.36 10.42 20.39
CA THR A 53 -2.86 11.59 21.11
C THR A 53 -3.17 12.88 20.38
N GLY A 54 -3.42 13.92 21.16
CA GLY A 54 -3.69 15.26 20.71
C GLY A 54 -5.16 15.59 20.59
N SER A 55 -5.48 16.86 20.77
CA SER A 55 -6.85 17.37 20.75
C SER A 55 -6.89 18.85 20.42
N LEU A 56 -8.07 19.29 20.01
CA LEU A 56 -8.35 20.66 19.62
C LEU A 56 -9.52 21.20 20.42
N TYR A 57 -9.41 22.46 20.80
CA TYR A 57 -10.42 23.20 21.56
C TYR A 57 -10.74 24.49 20.83
N GLN A 58 -12.00 24.88 20.82
CA GLN A 58 -12.45 26.21 20.41
C GLN A 58 -12.83 27.01 21.65
N CYS A 59 -12.26 28.18 21.83
CA CYS A 59 -12.47 29.04 22.98
C CYS A 59 -13.09 30.37 22.56
N ASP A 60 -14.23 30.72 23.15
CA ASP A 60 -14.95 31.96 22.85
C ASP A 60 -14.52 33.07 23.83
N TYR A 61 -14.03 34.19 23.29
CA TYR A 61 -13.62 35.36 24.06
C TYR A 61 -14.77 35.99 24.86
N ARG A 62 -16.02 35.86 24.39
CA ARG A 62 -17.19 36.48 25.03
C ARG A 62 -17.65 35.71 26.25
N THR A 63 -17.59 34.39 26.17
CA THR A 63 -18.10 33.51 27.23
C THR A 63 -16.99 33.02 28.16
N GLY A 64 -15.72 33.13 27.74
CA GLY A 64 -14.59 32.58 28.48
C GLY A 64 -14.55 31.04 28.48
N LYS A 65 -15.40 30.38 27.67
CA LYS A 65 -15.53 28.91 27.64
C LYS A 65 -14.76 28.30 26.48
N CYS A 66 -14.17 27.14 26.73
CA CYS A 66 -13.55 26.29 25.73
C CYS A 66 -14.34 24.99 25.56
N GLU A 67 -14.57 24.58 24.32
CA GLU A 67 -15.24 23.33 23.96
C GLU A 67 -14.36 22.49 23.03
N PRO A 68 -14.36 21.15 23.15
CA PRO A 68 -13.55 20.30 22.28
C PRO A 68 -14.12 20.26 20.86
N ILE A 69 -13.25 20.41 19.85
CA ILE A 69 -13.59 20.20 18.44
C ILE A 69 -13.55 18.70 18.16
N ARG A 70 -14.70 18.11 17.80
CA ARG A 70 -14.83 16.67 17.54
C ARG A 70 -14.47 16.36 16.08
N LEU A 71 -13.36 15.63 15.90
CA LEU A 71 -12.91 15.13 14.60
C LEU A 71 -12.97 13.60 14.55
N LYS A 72 -13.33 13.05 13.39
CA LYS A 72 -13.23 11.60 13.14
C LYS A 72 -11.80 11.26 12.74
N ILE A 73 -10.99 10.88 13.71
CA ILE A 73 -9.59 10.49 13.49
C ILE A 73 -9.57 9.06 12.93
N PRO A 74 -8.90 8.83 11.77
CA PRO A 74 -8.76 7.49 11.22
C PRO A 74 -7.90 6.61 12.14
N PRO A 75 -8.20 5.29 12.27
CA PRO A 75 -7.44 4.39 13.15
C PRO A 75 -5.96 4.27 12.76
N GLU A 76 -5.61 4.55 11.50
CA GLU A 76 -4.25 4.54 10.99
C GLU A 76 -3.40 5.75 11.48
N ALA A 77 -4.03 6.82 11.97
CA ALA A 77 -3.34 8.02 12.48
C ALA A 77 -2.90 7.86 13.95
N VAL A 78 -2.05 6.86 14.21
CA VAL A 78 -1.59 6.49 15.55
C VAL A 78 -0.72 7.59 16.17
N ASN A 79 -1.05 8.00 17.39
CA ASN A 79 -0.27 8.94 18.21
C ASN A 79 0.13 10.23 17.47
N MET A 80 -0.79 10.77 16.66
CA MET A 80 -0.48 11.87 15.75
C MET A 80 -0.09 13.19 16.43
N SER A 81 -0.32 13.33 17.74
CA SER A 81 -0.16 14.59 18.48
C SER A 81 -0.94 15.74 17.84
N LEU A 82 -2.22 15.47 17.54
CA LEU A 82 -3.11 16.43 16.91
C LEU A 82 -3.12 17.77 17.68
N GLY A 83 -2.97 18.87 16.93
CA GLY A 83 -2.88 20.20 17.53
C GLY A 83 -1.45 20.61 17.92
N LEU A 84 -0.43 19.87 17.49
CA LEU A 84 0.96 20.35 17.62
C LEU A 84 1.22 21.57 16.73
N SER A 85 0.54 21.66 15.58
CA SER A 85 0.62 22.81 14.68
C SER A 85 -0.75 23.20 14.13
N LEU A 86 -1.06 24.48 14.19
CA LEU A 86 -2.31 25.09 13.72
C LEU A 86 -2.00 26.24 12.76
N ALA A 87 -2.85 26.42 11.76
CA ALA A 87 -2.86 27.59 10.90
C ALA A 87 -4.31 27.97 10.57
N ALA A 88 -4.57 29.25 10.38
CA ALA A 88 -5.89 29.74 10.00
C ALA A 88 -5.79 30.77 8.88
N SER A 89 -6.81 30.81 8.04
CA SER A 89 -7.04 31.84 7.03
C SER A 89 -8.40 32.48 7.29
N THR A 90 -8.55 33.76 6.97
CA THR A 90 -9.80 34.52 7.16
C THR A 90 -10.59 34.70 5.87
N ASN A 91 -9.99 34.44 4.70
CA ASN A 91 -10.65 34.60 3.40
C ASN A 91 -10.30 33.47 2.41
N PRO A 92 -11.10 32.39 2.35
CA PRO A 92 -12.23 32.05 3.23
C PRO A 92 -11.77 31.63 4.64
N SER A 93 -12.69 31.63 5.61
CA SER A 93 -12.41 31.21 6.99
C SER A 93 -12.10 29.71 7.08
N GLN A 94 -10.81 29.37 7.09
CA GLN A 94 -10.31 28.00 7.12
C GLN A 94 -9.38 27.77 8.30
N LEU A 95 -9.44 26.58 8.88
CA LEU A 95 -8.57 26.12 9.95
C LEU A 95 -7.84 24.85 9.46
N LEU A 96 -6.53 24.87 9.46
CA LEU A 96 -5.69 23.71 9.24
C LEU A 96 -5.12 23.26 10.58
N ALA A 97 -5.47 22.06 11.01
CA ALA A 97 -4.96 21.47 12.24
C ALA A 97 -4.23 20.18 11.93
N CYS A 98 -2.97 20.08 12.35
CA CYS A 98 -2.10 18.95 12.02
C CYS A 98 -1.55 18.26 13.25
N GLY A 99 -1.32 16.95 13.09
CA GLY A 99 -0.52 16.12 13.96
C GLY A 99 0.65 15.53 13.17
N PRO A 100 1.89 16.00 13.38
CA PRO A 100 3.05 15.60 12.58
C PRO A 100 3.73 14.32 13.05
N THR A 101 3.20 13.64 14.08
CA THR A 101 3.84 12.47 14.70
C THR A 101 3.04 11.19 14.49
N VAL A 102 2.39 11.01 13.34
CA VAL A 102 1.70 9.75 13.04
C VAL A 102 2.73 8.63 12.97
N HIS A 103 2.62 7.66 13.89
CA HIS A 103 3.45 6.48 13.90
C HIS A 103 2.88 5.45 12.92
N HIS A 104 3.68 5.04 11.93
CA HIS A 104 3.28 4.03 10.97
C HIS A 104 4.33 2.92 10.90
N THR A 105 4.00 1.74 11.38
CA THR A 105 4.91 0.59 11.42
C THR A 105 4.83 -0.21 10.13
N CYS A 106 5.96 -0.37 9.44
CA CYS A 106 6.09 -1.16 8.22
C CYS A 106 7.18 -2.22 8.40
N LYS A 107 6.78 -3.47 8.65
CA LYS A 107 7.67 -4.56 9.09
C LYS A 107 8.44 -4.14 10.35
N GLU A 108 9.76 -4.05 10.28
CA GLU A 108 10.64 -3.67 11.40
C GLU A 108 10.86 -2.15 11.50
N ASN A 109 10.44 -1.38 10.50
CA ASN A 109 10.67 0.06 10.45
C ASN A 109 9.47 0.84 10.99
N MET A 110 9.75 1.90 11.77
CA MET A 110 8.74 2.87 12.21
C MET A 110 8.90 4.16 11.42
N TYR A 111 7.87 4.53 10.67
CA TYR A 111 7.79 5.77 9.92
C TYR A 111 7.06 6.83 10.72
N LEU A 112 7.54 8.08 10.63
CA LEU A 112 6.89 9.24 11.21
C LEU A 112 6.34 10.10 10.07
N THR A 113 5.02 10.32 10.06
CA THR A 113 4.35 11.11 9.02
C THR A 113 3.42 12.15 9.62
N GLY A 114 3.05 13.14 8.81
CA GLY A 114 2.09 14.16 9.22
C GLY A 114 0.70 13.93 8.65
N PHE A 115 -0.32 14.23 9.46
CA PHE A 115 -1.71 14.19 9.03
C PHE A 115 -2.47 15.42 9.54
N CYS A 116 -3.29 15.99 8.67
CA CYS A 116 -3.95 17.25 8.91
C CYS A 116 -5.44 17.19 8.57
N PHE A 117 -6.20 18.04 9.23
CA PHE A 117 -7.60 18.33 8.95
C PHE A 117 -7.73 19.78 8.53
N LEU A 118 -8.29 20.01 7.34
CA LEU A 118 -8.73 21.31 6.88
C LEU A 118 -10.22 21.45 7.17
N LEU A 119 -10.57 22.33 8.10
CA LEU A 119 -11.95 22.65 8.46
C LEU A 119 -12.35 23.97 7.81
N VAL A 120 -13.47 23.97 7.08
CA VAL A 120 -13.99 25.16 6.39
C VAL A 120 -15.30 25.58 7.05
N SER A 121 -15.39 26.82 7.50
CA SER A 121 -16.65 27.41 7.99
C SER A 121 -17.52 27.85 6.81
N PRO A 122 -18.86 27.69 6.86
CA PRO A 122 -19.67 27.26 8.01
C PRO A 122 -19.98 25.75 8.04
N SER A 123 -19.53 24.97 7.04
CA SER A 123 -19.92 23.56 6.91
C SER A 123 -19.23 22.64 7.92
N TRP A 124 -18.10 23.07 8.51
CA TRP A 124 -17.24 22.28 9.39
C TRP A 124 -16.89 20.90 8.81
N GLN A 125 -16.94 20.78 7.48
CA GLN A 125 -16.50 19.59 6.79
C GLN A 125 -14.98 19.52 6.88
N ALA A 126 -14.49 18.46 7.53
CA ALA A 126 -13.06 18.23 7.69
C ALA A 126 -12.53 17.46 6.48
N GLN A 127 -11.76 18.13 5.63
CA GLN A 127 -10.98 17.47 4.59
C GLN A 127 -9.65 16.97 5.17
N ARG A 128 -9.28 15.74 4.82
CA ARG A 128 -8.04 15.09 5.27
C ARG A 128 -6.89 15.43 4.33
N LEU A 129 -5.73 15.75 4.90
CA LEU A 129 -4.51 16.11 4.16
C LEU A 129 -3.30 15.38 4.78
N PRO A 130 -2.56 14.55 4.02
CA PRO A 130 -2.91 14.07 2.68
C PRO A 130 -4.23 13.27 2.67
N ALA A 131 -4.83 13.08 1.49
CA ALA A 131 -6.11 12.36 1.36
C ALA A 131 -6.01 10.89 1.79
N ALA A 132 -4.82 10.30 1.62
CA ALA A 132 -4.43 8.97 2.09
C ALA A 132 -3.08 9.05 2.80
N LEU A 133 -2.90 8.24 3.84
CA LEU A 133 -1.62 8.11 4.53
C LEU A 133 -0.61 7.35 3.66
N GLN A 134 0.68 7.57 3.91
CA GLN A 134 1.76 6.91 3.20
C GLN A 134 1.65 5.39 3.35
N GLU A 135 1.60 4.67 2.23
CA GLU A 135 1.67 3.20 2.26
C GLU A 135 3.09 2.71 2.59
N CYS A 136 3.17 1.53 3.21
CA CYS A 136 4.43 0.86 3.42
C CYS A 136 5.11 0.52 2.09
N PRO A 137 6.45 0.67 1.97
CA PRO A 137 7.19 0.17 0.82
C PRO A 137 6.88 -1.32 0.61
N ARG A 138 6.29 -1.65 -0.53
CA ARG A 138 6.02 -3.04 -0.91
C ARG A 138 7.25 -3.58 -1.63
N GLN A 139 7.65 -4.79 -1.26
CA GLN A 139 8.68 -5.49 -2.00
C GLN A 139 8.16 -5.81 -3.41
N GLU A 140 8.92 -5.37 -4.42
CA GLU A 140 8.59 -5.61 -5.82
C GLU A 140 8.54 -7.12 -6.09
N GLN A 141 7.52 -7.58 -6.83
CA GLN A 141 7.31 -8.99 -7.14
C GLN A 141 7.01 -9.19 -8.62
N ASP A 142 7.75 -10.11 -9.22
CA ASP A 142 7.60 -10.53 -10.62
C ASP A 142 7.10 -11.96 -10.62
N ILE A 143 5.83 -12.14 -10.99
CA ILE A 143 5.14 -13.43 -10.91
C ILE A 143 4.88 -13.98 -12.31
N VAL A 144 5.45 -15.13 -12.63
CA VAL A 144 5.13 -15.88 -13.85
C VAL A 144 4.14 -16.99 -13.52
N PHE A 145 3.01 -17.01 -14.21
CA PHE A 145 2.15 -18.18 -14.29
C PHE A 145 2.61 -19.07 -15.44
N LEU A 146 2.90 -20.33 -15.12
CA LEU A 146 3.16 -21.38 -16.08
C LEU A 146 2.01 -22.39 -16.03
N ILE A 147 1.10 -22.31 -17.00
CA ILE A 147 -0.15 -23.08 -16.99
C ILE A 147 -0.09 -24.25 -17.98
N ASP A 148 -0.54 -25.41 -17.53
CA ASP A 148 -0.66 -26.62 -18.33
C ASP A 148 -1.86 -26.51 -19.29
N GLY A 149 -1.56 -26.57 -20.58
CA GLY A 149 -2.53 -26.58 -21.67
C GLY A 149 -2.59 -27.91 -22.40
N SER A 150 -2.01 -28.97 -21.84
CA SER A 150 -1.94 -30.31 -22.46
C SER A 150 -3.32 -30.95 -22.61
N GLY A 151 -3.37 -32.05 -23.37
CA GLY A 151 -4.62 -32.77 -23.65
C GLY A 151 -5.19 -33.56 -22.47
N SER A 152 -4.45 -33.73 -21.37
CA SER A 152 -4.97 -34.34 -20.14
C SER A 152 -5.83 -33.36 -19.33
N ILE A 153 -5.67 -32.05 -19.54
CA ILE A 153 -6.49 -31.01 -18.91
C ILE A 153 -7.84 -30.93 -19.63
N SER A 154 -8.94 -31.10 -18.87
CA SER A 154 -10.28 -30.88 -19.42
C SER A 154 -10.53 -29.40 -19.70
N PHE A 155 -11.36 -29.07 -20.70
CA PHE A 155 -11.74 -27.67 -20.99
C PHE A 155 -12.30 -26.94 -19.76
N ARG A 156 -13.07 -27.65 -18.93
CA ARG A 156 -13.63 -27.11 -17.69
C ARG A 156 -12.53 -26.77 -16.69
N ASP A 157 -11.52 -27.62 -16.56
CA ASP A 157 -10.42 -27.41 -15.63
C ASP A 157 -9.46 -26.33 -16.15
N PHE A 158 -9.19 -26.27 -17.46
CA PHE A 158 -8.47 -25.15 -18.08
C PHE A 158 -9.15 -23.81 -17.79
N THR A 159 -10.48 -23.75 -17.91
CA THR A 159 -11.26 -22.56 -17.55
C THR A 159 -11.11 -22.20 -16.08
N LYS A 160 -11.09 -23.18 -15.16
CA LYS A 160 -10.83 -22.93 -13.73
C LYS A 160 -9.41 -22.40 -13.50
N MET A 161 -8.41 -22.90 -14.23
CA MET A 161 -7.03 -22.41 -14.14
C MET A 161 -6.94 -20.94 -14.53
N LEU A 162 -7.57 -20.53 -15.65
CA LEU A 162 -7.61 -19.12 -16.05
C LEU A 162 -8.36 -18.25 -15.03
N ASN A 163 -9.46 -18.74 -14.45
CA ASN A 163 -10.17 -18.03 -13.38
C ASN A 163 -9.31 -17.88 -12.12
N PHE A 164 -8.52 -18.89 -11.76
CA PHE A 164 -7.56 -18.80 -10.68
C PHE A 164 -6.49 -17.74 -10.95
N VAL A 165 -5.89 -17.74 -12.16
CA VAL A 165 -4.93 -16.70 -12.58
C VAL A 165 -5.55 -15.30 -12.47
N LYS A 166 -6.78 -15.13 -12.98
CA LYS A 166 -7.53 -13.86 -12.90
C LYS A 166 -7.79 -13.40 -11.46
N ALA A 167 -8.15 -14.34 -10.58
CA ALA A 167 -8.41 -14.08 -9.17
C ALA A 167 -7.14 -13.72 -8.38
N VAL A 168 -5.99 -14.32 -8.72
CA VAL A 168 -4.71 -13.93 -8.11
C VAL A 168 -4.30 -12.56 -8.62
N MET A 169 -4.35 -12.31 -9.93
CA MET A 169 -3.98 -11.02 -10.52
C MET A 169 -4.78 -9.83 -9.93
N SER A 170 -6.05 -10.03 -9.55
CA SER A 170 -6.90 -8.98 -8.98
C SER A 170 -6.57 -8.63 -7.52
N GLN A 171 -5.82 -9.46 -6.80
CA GLN A 171 -5.44 -9.20 -5.40
C GLN A 171 -4.21 -8.31 -5.26
N PHE A 172 -3.40 -8.17 -6.31
CA PHE A 172 -2.15 -7.42 -6.27
C PHE A 172 -2.25 -6.08 -7.00
N GLN A 173 -1.49 -5.10 -6.53
CA GLN A 173 -1.50 -3.73 -7.06
C GLN A 173 -0.27 -3.46 -7.94
N ARG A 174 -0.50 -2.83 -9.10
CA ARG A 174 0.57 -2.28 -9.94
C ARG A 174 1.10 -0.95 -9.36
N PRO A 175 2.41 -0.63 -9.50
CA PRO A 175 3.45 -1.42 -10.17
C PRO A 175 4.17 -2.39 -9.22
N SER A 176 3.79 -2.46 -7.93
CA SER A 176 4.48 -3.30 -6.94
C SER A 176 4.58 -4.76 -7.39
N THR A 177 3.49 -5.31 -7.92
CA THR A 177 3.47 -6.66 -8.51
C THR A 177 3.15 -6.59 -10.00
N GLN A 178 3.89 -7.36 -10.79
CA GLN A 178 3.62 -7.54 -12.21
C GLN A 178 3.59 -9.03 -12.58
N PHE A 179 2.83 -9.35 -13.63
CA PHE A 179 2.57 -10.72 -14.03
C PHE A 179 3.03 -11.00 -15.46
N SER A 180 3.39 -12.26 -15.71
CA SER A 180 3.54 -12.82 -17.05
C SER A 180 2.85 -14.19 -17.10
N LEU A 181 2.35 -14.58 -18.26
CA LEU A 181 1.71 -15.87 -18.48
C LEU A 181 2.35 -16.62 -19.64
N MET A 182 2.82 -17.83 -19.36
CA MET A 182 3.18 -18.82 -20.36
C MET A 182 2.26 -20.04 -20.21
N GLN A 183 1.77 -20.54 -21.33
CA GLN A 183 1.09 -21.83 -21.39
C GLN A 183 2.05 -22.85 -21.99
N PHE A 184 2.02 -24.09 -21.50
CA PHE A 184 2.82 -25.18 -22.04
C PHE A 184 1.99 -26.42 -22.35
N SER A 185 2.39 -27.14 -23.39
CA SER A 185 1.99 -28.50 -23.72
C SER A 185 3.22 -29.26 -24.28
N ASP A 186 3.18 -29.76 -25.51
CA ASP A 186 4.37 -30.19 -26.28
C ASP A 186 5.16 -29.00 -26.86
N HIS A 187 4.55 -27.81 -26.86
CA HIS A 187 5.19 -26.54 -27.15
C HIS A 187 4.78 -25.49 -26.10
N SER A 188 5.54 -24.41 -26.00
CA SER A 188 5.28 -23.33 -25.04
C SER A 188 4.90 -22.04 -25.77
N ARG A 189 3.90 -21.33 -25.24
CA ARG A 189 3.44 -20.04 -25.75
C ARG A 189 3.40 -19.01 -24.64
N VAL A 190 4.14 -17.92 -24.83
CA VAL A 190 4.00 -16.71 -24.01
C VAL A 190 2.74 -15.98 -24.47
N HIS A 191 1.78 -15.79 -23.56
CA HIS A 191 0.56 -15.02 -23.84
C HIS A 191 0.77 -13.54 -23.56
N PHE A 192 1.51 -13.21 -22.51
CA PHE A 192 1.96 -11.85 -22.23
C PHE A 192 3.19 -11.86 -21.31
N THR A 193 4.10 -10.91 -21.54
CA THR A 193 5.29 -10.65 -20.72
C THR A 193 5.00 -9.63 -19.62
N PHE A 194 5.96 -9.40 -18.71
CA PHE A 194 5.85 -8.33 -17.72
C PHE A 194 5.71 -6.95 -18.39
N LYS A 195 6.41 -6.76 -19.51
CA LYS A 195 6.30 -5.55 -20.34
C LYS A 195 4.88 -5.35 -20.86
N ASP A 196 4.26 -6.39 -21.40
CA ASP A 196 2.87 -6.30 -21.91
C ASP A 196 1.89 -6.01 -20.77
N PHE A 197 2.11 -6.62 -19.60
CA PHE A 197 1.28 -6.42 -18.42
C PHE A 197 1.34 -4.99 -17.87
N ILE A 198 2.54 -4.41 -17.75
CA ILE A 198 2.69 -3.07 -17.16
C ILE A 198 2.12 -1.98 -18.08
N TYR A 199 2.24 -2.14 -19.40
CA TYR A 199 1.72 -1.20 -20.39
C TYR A 199 0.24 -1.39 -20.72
N SER A 200 -0.38 -2.50 -20.29
CA SER A 200 -1.80 -2.73 -20.54
C SER A 200 -2.69 -1.81 -19.69
N SER A 201 -3.67 -1.17 -20.34
CA SER A 201 -4.75 -0.44 -19.64
C SER A 201 -5.75 -1.38 -18.96
N ASN A 202 -5.92 -2.60 -19.49
CA ASN A 202 -6.77 -3.66 -18.94
C ASN A 202 -5.97 -4.98 -18.81
N PRO A 203 -5.20 -5.17 -17.74
CA PRO A 203 -4.35 -6.36 -17.60
C PRO A 203 -5.11 -7.68 -17.51
N LEU A 204 -6.34 -7.66 -16.97
CA LEU A 204 -7.17 -8.89 -16.90
C LEU A 204 -7.67 -9.32 -18.28
N GLY A 205 -7.85 -8.37 -19.21
CA GLY A 205 -8.25 -8.66 -20.59
C GLY A 205 -7.18 -9.39 -21.41
N LEU A 206 -5.92 -9.41 -20.94
CA LEU A 206 -4.85 -10.20 -21.56
C LEU A 206 -5.14 -11.71 -21.50
N LEU A 207 -6.05 -12.15 -20.62
CA LEU A 207 -6.46 -13.54 -20.49
C LEU A 207 -7.56 -13.94 -21.48
N ASP A 208 -8.26 -12.98 -22.10
CA ASP A 208 -9.47 -13.25 -22.90
C ASP A 208 -9.14 -13.96 -24.22
N SER A 209 -7.90 -13.82 -24.71
CA SER A 209 -7.42 -14.48 -25.94
C SER A 209 -6.72 -15.83 -25.69
N VAL A 210 -6.66 -16.28 -24.44
CA VAL A 210 -5.94 -17.49 -24.04
C VAL A 210 -6.82 -18.72 -24.28
N TYR A 211 -6.44 -19.53 -25.27
CA TYR A 211 -7.05 -20.83 -25.55
C TYR A 211 -6.09 -21.98 -25.23
N GLN A 212 -6.66 -23.15 -24.93
CA GLN A 212 -5.90 -24.36 -24.62
C GLN A 212 -5.16 -24.89 -25.86
N LEU A 213 -3.87 -25.20 -25.73
CA LEU A 213 -3.02 -25.67 -26.82
C LEU A 213 -3.28 -27.13 -27.23
N GLN A 214 -3.65 -27.99 -26.27
CA GLN A 214 -3.66 -29.45 -26.40
C GLN A 214 -2.25 -30.03 -26.62
N GLY A 215 -2.11 -31.35 -26.63
CA GLY A 215 -0.84 -32.06 -26.87
C GLY A 215 -0.26 -32.75 -25.63
N PHE A 216 1.05 -32.97 -25.63
CA PHE A 216 1.78 -33.57 -24.50
C PHE A 216 2.10 -32.54 -23.40
N THR A 217 2.94 -32.91 -22.43
CA THR A 217 3.11 -32.15 -21.18
C THR A 217 4.59 -31.97 -20.86
N TYR A 218 5.23 -30.97 -21.49
CA TYR A 218 6.66 -30.70 -21.39
C TYR A 218 6.97 -29.69 -20.26
N THR A 219 6.65 -30.08 -19.03
CA THR A 219 6.77 -29.21 -17.85
C THR A 219 8.19 -28.75 -17.54
N ALA A 220 9.19 -29.64 -17.56
CA ALA A 220 10.58 -29.32 -17.25
C ALA A 220 11.17 -28.39 -18.32
N THR A 221 10.92 -28.69 -19.59
CA THR A 221 11.30 -27.80 -20.70
C THR A 221 10.67 -26.41 -20.54
N ALA A 222 9.39 -26.33 -20.19
CA ALA A 222 8.72 -25.05 -20.00
C ALA A 222 9.28 -24.25 -18.80
N ILE A 223 9.64 -24.91 -17.69
CA ILE A 223 10.31 -24.26 -16.54
C ILE A 223 11.66 -23.67 -16.98
N GLN A 224 12.42 -24.37 -17.81
CA GLN A 224 13.68 -23.85 -18.35
C GLN A 224 13.43 -22.60 -19.23
N MET A 225 12.40 -22.63 -20.08
CA MET A 225 12.04 -21.49 -20.91
C MET A 225 11.64 -20.26 -20.09
N VAL A 226 10.81 -20.44 -19.06
CA VAL A 226 10.44 -19.36 -18.13
C VAL A 226 11.68 -18.75 -17.48
N THR A 227 12.58 -19.60 -16.97
CA THR A 227 13.81 -19.18 -16.28
C THR A 227 14.69 -18.34 -17.19
N ASN A 228 14.85 -18.74 -18.46
CA ASN A 228 15.76 -18.09 -19.40
C ASN A 228 15.14 -16.87 -20.09
N GLN A 229 13.83 -16.89 -20.34
CA GLN A 229 13.16 -15.89 -21.18
C GLN A 229 12.36 -14.90 -20.36
N LEU A 230 11.45 -15.35 -19.48
CA LEU A 230 10.48 -14.44 -18.85
C LEU A 230 11.05 -13.67 -17.67
N PHE A 231 11.98 -14.24 -16.92
CA PHE A 231 12.73 -13.51 -15.87
C PHE A 231 13.90 -12.69 -16.41
N SER A 232 13.83 -12.27 -17.67
CA SER A 232 14.83 -11.42 -18.32
C SER A 232 14.38 -9.96 -18.37
N ALA A 233 15.35 -9.03 -18.38
CA ALA A 233 15.08 -7.60 -18.55
C ALA A 233 14.36 -7.29 -19.87
N SER A 234 14.64 -8.05 -20.94
CA SER A 234 13.96 -7.91 -22.23
C SER A 234 12.46 -8.22 -22.17
N SER A 235 12.04 -9.09 -21.26
CA SER A 235 10.63 -9.39 -20.99
C SER A 235 10.00 -8.46 -19.95
N GLY A 236 10.76 -7.49 -19.43
CA GLY A 236 10.31 -6.51 -18.43
C GLY A 236 10.51 -6.94 -16.97
N ALA A 237 11.25 -8.02 -16.71
CA ALA A 237 11.56 -8.43 -15.35
C ALA A 237 12.50 -7.42 -14.67
N ARG A 238 12.24 -7.13 -13.40
CA ARG A 238 13.01 -6.20 -12.57
C ARG A 238 14.12 -6.94 -11.85
N LYS A 239 15.27 -6.27 -11.73
CA LYS A 239 16.48 -6.86 -11.13
C LYS A 239 16.29 -7.18 -9.63
N ASP A 240 15.68 -6.25 -8.91
CA ASP A 240 15.57 -6.29 -7.44
C ASP A 240 14.21 -6.84 -6.94
N ALA A 241 13.34 -7.25 -7.86
CA ALA A 241 12.06 -7.86 -7.54
C ALA A 241 12.22 -9.34 -7.14
N SER A 242 11.39 -9.78 -6.19
CA SER A 242 11.24 -11.21 -5.90
C SER A 242 10.64 -11.92 -7.11
N LYS A 243 11.36 -12.93 -7.60
CA LYS A 243 10.94 -13.73 -8.76
C LYS A 243 10.14 -14.92 -8.29
N ILE A 244 8.90 -15.05 -8.76
CA ILE A 244 7.98 -16.11 -8.34
C ILE A 244 7.43 -16.83 -9.57
N LEU A 245 7.56 -18.15 -9.62
CA LEU A 245 6.99 -19.02 -10.64
C LEU A 245 5.87 -19.86 -10.04
N ILE A 246 4.65 -19.72 -10.54
CA ILE A 246 3.51 -20.54 -10.16
C ILE A 246 3.20 -21.50 -11.30
N VAL A 247 3.48 -22.79 -11.09
CA VAL A 247 3.19 -23.87 -12.04
C VAL A 247 1.82 -24.46 -11.73
N ILE A 248 0.93 -24.46 -12.72
CA ILE A 248 -0.43 -25.03 -12.59
C ILE A 248 -0.55 -26.19 -13.56
N THR A 249 -0.73 -27.41 -13.05
CA THR A 249 -0.71 -28.65 -13.84
C THR A 249 -1.52 -29.76 -13.17
N ASP A 250 -1.92 -30.78 -13.91
CA ASP A 250 -2.48 -32.04 -13.35
C ASP A 250 -1.39 -33.02 -12.89
N GLY A 251 -0.12 -32.65 -13.06
CA GLY A 251 1.05 -33.39 -12.58
C GLY A 251 1.53 -34.51 -13.52
N GLN A 252 0.93 -34.66 -14.70
CA GLN A 252 1.37 -35.67 -15.66
C GLN A 252 2.45 -35.11 -16.59
N LYS A 253 3.74 -35.35 -16.31
CA LYS A 253 4.81 -35.08 -17.30
C LYS A 253 4.87 -36.23 -18.31
N LYS A 254 4.56 -35.96 -19.59
CA LYS A 254 4.60 -36.97 -20.66
C LYS A 254 5.33 -36.44 -21.88
N GLY A 255 6.30 -37.21 -22.39
CA GLY A 255 7.06 -36.89 -23.60
C GLY A 255 8.14 -35.81 -23.45
N ASP A 256 8.27 -35.20 -22.27
CA ASP A 256 9.27 -34.16 -22.01
C ASP A 256 10.70 -34.75 -22.06
N PRO A 257 11.58 -34.24 -22.95
CA PRO A 257 12.96 -34.72 -23.05
C PRO A 257 13.83 -34.35 -21.84
N LEU A 258 13.42 -33.38 -21.01
CA LEU A 258 14.16 -32.95 -19.84
C LEU A 258 13.59 -33.53 -18.53
N GLY A 259 14.49 -33.74 -17.58
CA GLY A 259 14.16 -34.02 -16.18
C GLY A 259 14.01 -32.73 -15.36
N TYR A 260 13.39 -32.83 -14.19
CA TYR A 260 13.32 -31.69 -13.26
C TYR A 260 14.72 -31.39 -12.68
N GLU A 261 15.52 -32.42 -12.48
CA GLU A 261 16.92 -32.38 -12.09
C GLU A 261 17.80 -31.51 -13.00
N ASP A 262 17.44 -31.38 -14.28
CA ASP A 262 18.19 -30.58 -15.25
C ASP A 262 17.88 -29.07 -15.16
N VAL A 263 16.72 -28.71 -14.61
CA VAL A 263 16.15 -27.35 -14.74
C VAL A 263 15.95 -26.66 -13.40
N ILE A 264 15.63 -27.39 -12.33
CA ILE A 264 15.37 -26.82 -11.00
C ILE A 264 16.63 -26.16 -10.40
N PRO A 265 17.85 -26.75 -10.47
CA PRO A 265 19.04 -26.09 -9.94
C PRO A 265 19.32 -24.71 -10.58
N ARG A 266 18.98 -24.55 -11.86
CA ARG A 266 19.12 -23.26 -12.55
C ARG A 266 18.08 -22.25 -12.07
N ALA A 267 16.85 -22.67 -11.85
CA ALA A 267 15.81 -21.79 -11.29
C ALA A 267 16.15 -21.35 -9.85
N GLU A 268 16.76 -22.24 -9.05
CA GLU A 268 17.27 -21.92 -7.71
C GLU A 268 18.41 -20.92 -7.75
N ALA A 269 19.43 -21.16 -8.59
CA ALA A 269 20.55 -20.22 -8.76
C ALA A 269 20.09 -18.84 -9.27
N ALA A 270 18.97 -18.77 -10.00
CA ALA A 270 18.36 -17.53 -10.45
C ALA A 270 17.51 -16.80 -9.39
N GLY A 271 17.36 -17.37 -8.19
CA GLY A 271 16.57 -16.82 -7.08
C GLY A 271 15.06 -16.91 -7.29
N ILE A 272 14.58 -17.87 -8.09
CA ILE A 272 13.15 -17.99 -8.41
C ILE A 272 12.46 -18.84 -7.34
N ILE A 273 11.56 -18.23 -6.57
CA ILE A 273 10.64 -18.93 -5.67
C ILE A 273 9.59 -19.64 -6.53
N ARG A 274 9.28 -20.90 -6.22
CA ARG A 274 8.37 -21.70 -7.05
C ARG A 274 7.16 -22.14 -6.22
N TYR A 275 6.02 -22.32 -6.86
CA TYR A 275 4.82 -22.92 -6.29
C TYR A 275 4.22 -23.89 -7.29
N ALA A 276 3.70 -25.03 -6.83
CA ALA A 276 2.93 -25.95 -7.64
C ALA A 276 1.47 -25.96 -7.20
N VAL A 277 0.57 -25.85 -8.18
CA VAL A 277 -0.89 -25.91 -7.99
C VAL A 277 -1.42 -27.06 -8.83
N GLY A 278 -1.97 -28.08 -8.14
CA GLY A 278 -2.52 -29.27 -8.76
C GLY A 278 -3.94 -29.05 -9.28
N VAL A 279 -4.28 -29.68 -10.40
CA VAL A 279 -5.61 -29.63 -11.02
C VAL A 279 -6.13 -31.04 -11.30
N GLY A 280 -7.38 -31.33 -10.95
CA GLY A 280 -8.01 -32.64 -11.20
C GLY A 280 -8.10 -33.57 -9.97
N CYS A 281 -8.48 -34.83 -10.19
CA CYS A 281 -8.80 -35.82 -9.13
C CYS A 281 -7.64 -36.78 -8.76
N GLY A 282 -6.43 -36.56 -9.25
CA GLY A 282 -5.23 -37.32 -8.88
C GLY A 282 -4.16 -36.39 -8.36
N ASN A 283 -4.02 -36.26 -7.04
CA ASN A 283 -2.99 -35.41 -6.42
C ASN A 283 -1.58 -36.04 -6.50
N THR A 284 -1.14 -36.49 -7.67
CA THR A 284 0.27 -36.75 -7.94
C THR A 284 0.89 -35.46 -8.43
N LEU A 285 1.06 -34.49 -7.51
CA LEU A 285 1.91 -33.34 -7.79
C LEU A 285 3.32 -33.87 -8.10
N PRO A 286 4.03 -33.32 -9.11
CA PRO A 286 5.43 -33.65 -9.27
C PRO A 286 6.14 -33.32 -7.95
N PRO A 287 7.09 -34.15 -7.49
CA PRO A 287 7.92 -33.81 -6.35
C PRO A 287 8.79 -32.62 -6.76
N LEU A 288 8.27 -31.40 -6.60
CA LEU A 288 9.11 -30.23 -6.49
C LEU A 288 9.80 -30.36 -5.11
N PRO A 289 11.14 -30.38 -5.05
CA PRO A 289 11.86 -30.53 -3.79
C PRO A 289 11.39 -29.47 -2.78
N PRO A 290 11.46 -29.79 -1.47
CA PRO A 290 10.76 -29.05 -0.43
C PRO A 290 11.12 -27.57 -0.41
N PHE A 291 10.06 -26.77 -0.30
CA PHE A 291 10.08 -25.33 -0.12
C PHE A 291 10.59 -24.97 1.27
N THR A 292 11.90 -24.76 1.41
CA THR A 292 12.45 -24.01 2.55
C THR A 292 13.45 -23.00 2.01
N SER A 293 13.03 -21.75 1.87
CA SER A 293 13.95 -20.62 1.95
C SER A 293 14.25 -20.40 3.43
N SER A 294 15.49 -20.71 3.84
CA SER A 294 16.09 -20.17 5.07
C SER A 294 16.16 -18.64 5.01
#